data_AF-I2E1D2-F1
#
_entry.id   AF-I2E1D2-F1
#
_cell.length_a   1.000
_cell.length_b   1.000
_cell.length_c   1.000
_cell.angle_alpha   90.00
_cell.angle_beta   90.00
_cell.angle_gamma   90.00
#
_symmetry.space_group_name_H-M   'P 1'
#
loop_
_entity.id
_entity.type
_entity.pdbx_description
1 polymer ?
#
loop_
_entity_poly.entity_id
_entity_poly.type
_entity_poly.pdbx_seq_one_letter_code
_entity_poly.pdbx_strand_id
1 'polypeptide(L)'
;MAMVPGEVRRNGTLVVASARDLGELRRFACRTTGYEWLEEAAIATLEPSLARRFRHGLFFRREAHLDPRRVLCLPRTKLTAQGVTFVGKSPHESFDSVVDCTGAARIGEAEDLRGVRGEMLYLRS
;
A
#
# COMPACT_ATOMS: atom_id res chain seq x y z
N MET A 1 -1.57 -14.41 15.89
CA MET A 1 -0.58 -14.92 14.90
C MET A 1 -0.69 -14.06 13.65
N ALA A 2 0.42 -13.53 13.11
CA ALA A 2 0.35 -12.64 11.95
C ALA A 2 -0.16 -13.40 10.71
N MET A 3 -1.08 -12.78 9.96
CA MET A 3 -1.70 -13.41 8.79
C MET A 3 -0.69 -13.64 7.65
N VAL A 4 0.34 -12.80 7.55
CA VAL A 4 1.40 -12.87 6.51
C VAL A 4 2.82 -12.76 7.09
N PRO A 5 3.29 -13.79 7.81
CA PRO A 5 4.63 -13.78 8.40
C PRO A 5 5.70 -13.78 7.30
N GLY A 6 6.74 -12.96 7.45
CA GLY A 6 7.88 -12.92 6.53
C GLY A 6 7.69 -12.13 5.23
N GLU A 7 6.46 -11.68 4.92
CA GLU A 7 6.16 -10.90 3.70
C GLU A 7 6.25 -9.38 3.91
N VAL A 8 6.34 -8.92 5.16
CA VAL A 8 6.47 -7.49 5.48
C VAL A 8 7.95 -7.09 5.48
N ARG A 9 8.30 -6.12 4.64
CA ARG A 9 9.64 -5.52 4.55
C ARG A 9 9.62 -4.11 5.16
N ARG A 10 10.38 -3.92 6.25
CA ARG A 10 10.43 -2.66 7.02
C ARG A 10 11.64 -1.82 6.63
N ASN A 11 11.62 -1.28 5.41
CA ASN A 11 12.66 -0.37 4.94
C ASN A 11 12.28 1.10 5.13
N GLY A 12 11.10 1.38 5.68
CA GLY A 12 10.49 2.71 5.73
C GLY A 12 9.96 3.17 4.38
N THR A 13 9.46 4.40 4.37
CA THR A 13 9.00 5.12 3.18
C THR A 13 9.71 6.46 3.08
N LEU A 14 10.32 6.73 1.93
CA LEU A 14 10.90 8.03 1.62
C LEU A 14 9.95 8.81 0.71
N VAL A 15 9.47 9.96 1.17
CA VAL A 15 8.62 10.88 0.41
C VAL A 15 9.46 12.08 0.01
N VAL A 16 9.52 12.37 -1.28
CA VAL A 16 10.26 13.51 -1.84
C VAL A 16 9.33 14.35 -2.71
N ALA A 17 9.66 15.64 -2.83
CA ALA A 17 8.97 16.55 -3.73
C ALA A 17 9.98 17.43 -4.44
N SER A 18 9.68 17.81 -5.69
CA SER A 18 10.54 18.72 -6.44
C SER A 18 10.58 20.10 -5.76
N ALA A 19 11.58 20.94 -6.08
CA ALA A 19 11.75 22.23 -5.42
C ALA A 19 10.51 23.15 -5.53
N ARG A 20 9.77 23.07 -6.64
CA ARG A 20 8.52 23.82 -6.86
C ARG A 20 7.35 23.31 -6.01
N ASP A 21 7.40 22.05 -5.57
CA ASP A 21 6.32 21.36 -4.85
C ASP A 21 6.63 21.24 -3.34
N LEU A 22 7.63 21.97 -2.84
CA LEU A 22 8.01 21.94 -1.41
C LEU A 22 6.86 22.35 -0.48
N GLY A 23 5.98 23.24 -0.94
CA GLY A 23 4.75 23.60 -0.22
C GLY A 23 3.83 22.40 0.01
N GLU A 24 3.73 21.50 -0.97
CA GLU A 24 2.93 20.28 -0.86
C GLU A 24 3.58 19.28 0.10
N LEU A 25 4.91 19.14 0.07
CA LEU A 25 5.63 18.29 1.03
C LEU A 25 5.42 18.77 2.47
N ARG A 26 5.48 20.08 2.71
CA ARG A 26 5.17 20.67 4.03
C ARG A 26 3.72 20.43 4.43
N ARG A 27 2.77 20.58 3.50
CA ARG A 27 1.35 20.29 3.77
C ARG A 27 1.12 18.82 4.11
N PHE A 28 1.79 17.92 3.41
CA PHE A 28 1.76 16.48 3.70
C PHE A 28 2.34 16.20 5.09
N ALA A 29 3.48 16.81 5.42
CA ALA A 29 4.09 16.73 6.75
C ALA A 29 3.11 17.18 7.86
N CYS A 30 2.41 18.32 7.70
CA CYS A 30 1.43 18.79 8.68
C CYS A 30 0.22 17.86 8.89
N ARG A 31 -0.04 16.94 7.95
CA ARG A 31 -1.18 16.00 8.00
C ARG A 31 -0.76 14.58 8.36
N THR A 32 0.53 14.36 8.58
CA THR A 32 1.11 13.05 8.86
C THR A 32 2.00 13.14 10.10
N THR A 33 2.42 11.99 10.63
CA THR A 33 3.27 11.92 11.83
C THR A 33 4.24 10.76 11.71
N GLY A 34 5.26 10.71 12.56
CA GLY A 34 6.23 9.60 12.58
C GLY A 34 7.27 9.65 11.47
N TYR A 35 7.47 10.83 10.87
CA TYR A 35 8.54 11.09 9.91
C TYR A 35 9.71 11.84 10.54
N GLU A 36 10.85 11.76 9.87
CA GLU A 36 12.02 12.62 10.07
C GLU A 36 12.21 13.49 8.83
N TRP A 37 12.51 14.78 9.01
CA TRP A 37 12.94 15.64 7.89
C TRP A 37 14.35 15.25 7.49
N LEU A 38 14.54 15.00 6.19
CA LEU A 38 15.84 14.68 5.62
C LEU A 38 16.30 15.77 4.67
N GLU A 39 17.60 16.06 4.77
CA GLU A 39 18.35 16.88 3.82
C GLU A 39 18.96 16.02 2.70
N GLU A 40 19.44 16.67 1.65
CA GLU A 40 19.97 16.06 0.43
C GLU A 40 20.95 14.90 0.67
N ALA A 41 21.89 15.05 1.61
CA ALA A 41 22.89 14.03 1.91
C ALA A 41 22.28 12.75 2.51
N ALA A 42 21.28 12.89 3.38
CA ALA A 42 20.57 11.75 3.97
C ALA A 42 19.69 11.05 2.94
N ILE A 43 19.06 11.81 2.04
CA ILE A 43 18.30 11.27 0.89
C ILE A 43 19.23 10.44 0.00
N ALA A 44 20.40 10.96 -0.36
CA ALA A 44 21.38 10.25 -1.19
C ALA A 44 21.93 8.99 -0.52
N THR A 45 22.00 8.98 0.81
CA THR A 45 22.40 7.79 1.59
C THR A 45 21.32 6.70 1.54
N LEU A 46 20.05 7.07 1.60
CA LEU A 46 18.93 6.12 1.52
C LEU A 46 18.70 5.61 0.09
N GLU A 47 18.73 6.50 -0.89
CA GLU A 47 18.49 6.17 -2.30
C GLU A 47 19.45 6.97 -3.21
N PRO A 48 20.60 6.40 -3.59
CA PRO A 48 21.62 7.08 -4.39
C PRO A 48 21.11 7.55 -5.77
N SER A 49 20.13 6.86 -6.37
CA SER A 49 19.56 7.27 -7.65
C SER A 49 18.78 8.59 -7.60
N LEU A 50 18.46 9.06 -6.39
CA LEU A 50 17.79 10.33 -6.12
C LEU A 50 18.76 11.45 -5.72
N ALA A 51 20.06 11.16 -5.59
CA ALA A 51 21.06 12.15 -5.20
C ALA A 51 21.03 13.39 -6.11
N ARG A 52 21.13 14.58 -5.51
CA ARG A 52 21.09 15.89 -6.17
C ARG A 52 19.79 16.26 -6.88
N ARG A 53 18.81 15.37 -6.94
CA ARG A 53 17.49 15.65 -7.53
C ARG A 53 16.54 16.29 -6.53
N PHE A 54 16.67 15.93 -5.26
CA PHE A 54 15.81 16.37 -4.18
C PHE A 54 16.64 16.88 -3.01
N ARG A 55 16.28 18.08 -2.51
CA ARG A 55 16.98 18.70 -1.37
C ARG A 55 16.36 18.35 -0.03
N HIS A 56 15.05 18.16 0.01
CA HIS A 56 14.31 17.84 1.22
C HIS A 56 13.39 16.65 0.98
N GLY A 57 13.19 15.85 2.03
CA GLY A 57 12.31 14.70 2.03
C GLY A 57 11.79 14.40 3.43
N LEU A 58 10.79 13.54 3.50
CA LEU A 58 10.24 12.99 4.73
C LEU A 58 10.54 11.50 4.75
N PHE A 59 11.10 11.00 5.84
CA PHE A 59 11.37 9.59 6.00
C PHE A 59 10.55 8.97 7.13
N PHE A 60 9.66 8.06 6.76
CA PHE A 60 8.79 7.33 7.68
C PHE A 60 9.43 5.98 8.00
N ARG A 61 10.38 5.97 8.94
CA ARG A 61 11.20 4.79 9.25
C ARG A 61 10.40 3.56 9.68
N ARG A 62 9.22 3.77 10.28
CA ARG A 62 8.38 2.68 10.84
C ARG A 62 7.44 2.06 9.80
N GLU A 63 7.30 2.67 8.63
CA GLU A 63 6.49 2.13 7.55
C GLU A 63 7.13 0.90 6.92
N ALA A 64 6.30 0.16 6.20
CA ALA A 64 6.67 -1.12 5.61
C ALA A 64 5.91 -1.34 4.32
N HIS A 65 6.49 -2.16 3.45
CA HIS A 65 5.85 -2.60 2.21
C HIS A 65 5.76 -4.12 2.19
N LEU A 66 4.89 -4.62 1.33
CA LEU A 66 4.63 -6.03 1.10
C LEU A 66 4.36 -6.24 -0.39
N ASP A 67 4.62 -7.44 -0.89
CA ASP A 67 4.20 -7.84 -2.24
C ASP A 67 2.73 -8.28 -2.19
N PRO A 68 1.78 -7.52 -2.76
CA PRO A 68 0.36 -7.84 -2.67
C PRO A 68 0.03 -9.21 -3.30
N ARG A 69 0.76 -9.62 -4.35
CA ARG A 69 0.49 -10.90 -5.03
C ARG A 69 0.85 -12.07 -4.13
N ARG A 70 1.97 -11.99 -3.42
CA ARG A 70 2.39 -13.02 -2.45
C ARG A 70 1.47 -13.01 -1.22
N VAL A 71 1.18 -11.82 -0.70
CA VAL A 71 0.35 -11.64 0.49
C VAL A 71 -1.08 -12.11 0.29
N LEU A 72 -1.67 -12.03 -0.91
CA LEU A 72 -3.04 -12.51 -1.13
C LEU A 72 -3.15 -14.05 -1.20
N CYS A 73 -2.08 -14.75 -1.59
CA CYS A 73 -2.08 -16.22 -1.64
C CYS A 73 -2.06 -16.85 -0.24
N LEU A 74 -1.36 -16.25 0.72
CA LEU A 74 -1.17 -16.83 2.05
C LEU A 74 -2.47 -16.94 2.89
N PRO A 75 -3.33 -15.91 2.99
CA PRO A 75 -4.61 -16.01 3.66
C PRO A 75 -5.48 -17.09 3.06
N ARG A 76 -5.53 -17.21 1.73
CA ARG A 76 -6.31 -18.25 1.06
C ARG A 76 -5.88 -19.64 1.53
N THR A 77 -4.58 -19.94 1.47
CA THR A 77 -4.04 -21.23 1.94
C THR A 77 -4.37 -21.50 3.41
N LYS A 78 -4.20 -20.49 4.27
CA LYS A 78 -4.50 -20.63 5.71
C LYS A 78 -5.98 -20.86 6.00
N LEU A 79 -6.85 -20.11 5.35
CA LEU A 79 -8.30 -20.22 5.52
C LEU A 79 -8.81 -21.57 4.99
N THR A 80 -8.30 -22.06 3.85
CA THR A 80 -8.62 -23.41 3.37
C THR A 80 -8.20 -24.47 4.38
N ALA A 81 -7.02 -24.37 4.99
CA ALA A 81 -6.57 -25.30 6.03
C ALA A 81 -7.43 -25.23 7.32
N GLN A 82 -8.16 -24.14 7.52
CA GLN A 82 -9.12 -23.95 8.62
C GLN A 82 -10.56 -24.36 8.24
N GLY A 83 -10.76 -24.96 7.06
CA GLY A 83 -12.07 -25.44 6.60
C GLY A 83 -12.91 -24.41 5.85
N VAL A 84 -12.35 -23.25 5.49
CA VAL A 84 -13.06 -22.25 4.69
C VAL A 84 -13.16 -22.69 3.23
N THR A 85 -14.39 -22.71 2.70
CA THR A 85 -14.67 -23.04 1.31
C THR A 85 -14.55 -21.80 0.42
N PHE A 86 -13.71 -21.89 -0.61
CA PHE A 86 -13.59 -20.85 -1.64
C PHE A 86 -14.33 -21.30 -2.91
N VAL A 87 -15.29 -20.49 -3.33
CA VAL A 87 -16.16 -20.74 -4.49
C VAL A 87 -15.91 -19.69 -5.57
N GLY A 88 -15.85 -20.11 -6.83
CA GLY A 88 -15.59 -19.20 -7.97
C GLY A 88 -16.81 -18.39 -8.41
N LYS A 89 -18.02 -18.84 -8.04
CA LYS A 89 -19.29 -18.13 -8.21
C LYS A 89 -20.05 -18.24 -6.91
N SER A 90 -20.82 -17.20 -6.57
CA SER A 90 -21.66 -17.24 -5.37
C SER A 90 -22.62 -18.43 -5.47
N PRO A 91 -22.64 -19.33 -4.47
CA PRO A 91 -23.68 -20.35 -4.41
C PRO A 91 -25.03 -19.65 -4.26
N HIS A 92 -26.09 -20.27 -4.78
CA HIS A 92 -27.48 -19.83 -4.56
C HIS A 92 -27.96 -20.20 -3.14
N GLU A 93 -27.08 -20.09 -2.15
CA GLU A 93 -27.30 -20.47 -0.76
C GLU A 93 -27.52 -19.22 0.09
N SER A 94 -28.45 -19.32 1.03
CA SER A 94 -28.66 -18.31 2.06
C SER A 94 -27.68 -18.54 3.22
N PHE A 95 -26.95 -17.50 3.61
CA PHE A 95 -26.10 -17.50 4.80
C PHE A 95 -26.73 -16.66 5.90
N ASP A 96 -26.44 -16.98 7.17
CA ASP A 96 -26.91 -16.19 8.32
C ASP A 96 -26.35 -14.76 8.31
N SER A 97 -25.20 -14.55 7.68
CA SER A 97 -24.56 -13.25 7.52
C SER A 97 -23.75 -13.20 6.25
N VAL A 98 -23.88 -12.09 5.53
CA VAL A 98 -23.15 -11.83 4.27
C VAL A 98 -22.39 -10.52 4.42
N VAL A 99 -21.08 -10.58 4.17
CA VAL A 99 -20.22 -9.39 4.08
C VAL A 99 -19.77 -9.24 2.63
N ASP A 100 -20.27 -8.20 1.97
CA ASP A 100 -19.87 -7.89 0.60
C ASP A 100 -18.51 -7.18 0.57
N CYS A 101 -17.49 -7.91 0.09
CA CYS A 101 -16.12 -7.42 -0.08
C CYS A 101 -15.72 -7.35 -1.58
N THR A 102 -16.68 -7.21 -2.50
CA THR A 102 -16.44 -7.32 -3.95
C THR A 102 -15.87 -6.05 -4.61
N GLY A 103 -15.75 -4.96 -3.85
CA GLY A 103 -15.07 -3.74 -4.28
C GLY A 103 -15.66 -3.16 -5.57
N ALA A 104 -14.86 -3.09 -6.63
CA ALA A 104 -15.23 -2.46 -7.89
C ALA A 104 -16.51 -3.02 -8.55
N ALA A 105 -16.91 -4.26 -8.24
CA ALA A 105 -18.16 -4.85 -8.72
C ALA A 105 -19.42 -4.11 -8.24
N ARG A 106 -19.31 -3.29 -7.19
CA ARG A 106 -20.42 -2.48 -6.64
C ARG A 106 -20.43 -1.03 -7.12
N ILE A 107 -19.51 -0.64 -8.02
CA ILE A 107 -19.49 0.73 -8.55
C ILE A 107 -20.79 0.99 -9.32
N GLY A 108 -21.47 2.08 -9.00
CA GLY A 108 -22.77 2.44 -9.56
C GLY A 108 -23.98 1.84 -8.83
N GLU A 109 -23.75 0.89 -7.92
CA GLU A 109 -24.78 0.34 -7.03
C GLU A 109 -24.61 0.81 -5.57
N ALA A 110 -23.36 0.93 -5.10
CA ALA A 110 -23.05 1.48 -3.79
C ALA A 110 -22.96 3.01 -3.84
N GLU A 111 -23.71 3.69 -2.97
CA GLU A 111 -23.98 5.14 -3.00
C GLU A 111 -22.72 6.02 -3.04
N ASP A 112 -21.65 5.62 -2.35
CA ASP A 112 -20.41 6.40 -2.23
C ASP A 112 -19.17 5.74 -2.86
N LEU A 113 -19.35 4.64 -3.62
CA LEU A 113 -18.21 3.93 -4.19
C LEU A 113 -17.84 4.48 -5.57
N ARG A 114 -16.79 5.31 -5.60
CA ARG A 114 -16.21 5.83 -6.84
C ARG A 114 -15.03 4.98 -7.33
N GLY A 115 -15.10 4.54 -8.59
CA GLY A 115 -13.97 3.94 -9.29
C GLY A 115 -12.87 4.97 -9.59
N VAL A 116 -11.62 4.60 -9.32
CA VAL A 116 -10.44 5.40 -9.69
C VAL A 116 -9.48 4.52 -10.47
N ARG A 117 -9.17 4.90 -11.70
CA ARG A 117 -8.18 4.20 -12.51
C ARG A 117 -6.78 4.57 -12.03
N GLY A 118 -5.98 3.56 -11.74
CA GLY A 118 -4.54 3.67 -11.51
C GLY A 118 -3.79 2.79 -12.51
N GLU A 119 -2.70 3.30 -13.06
CA GLU A 119 -1.83 2.56 -13.97
C GLU A 119 -0.48 2.31 -13.29
N MET A 120 0.11 1.14 -13.52
CA MET A 120 1.37 0.74 -12.92
C MET A 120 2.19 -0.06 -13.93
N LEU A 121 3.48 0.26 -14.03
CA LEU A 121 4.45 -0.45 -14.87
C LEU A 121 5.55 -1.04 -13.99
N TYR A 122 6.02 -2.25 -14.35
CA TYR A 122 7.21 -2.84 -13.76
C TYR A 122 8.36 -2.75 -14.76
N LEU A 123 9.44 -2.12 -14.34
CA LEU A 123 10.70 -2.09 -15.07
C LEU A 123 11.64 -3.14 -14.49
N ARG A 124 12.39 -3.83 -15.36
CA ARG A 124 13.49 -4.70 -14.98
C ARG A 124 14.69 -4.33 -15.84
N SER A 125 15.84 -4.14 -15.19
CA SER A 125 17.15 -3.99 -15.82
C SER A 125 17.72 -5.35 -16.19
#